data_AF-A0A6M1NMY3-F1
#
_entry.id   AF-A0A6M1NMY3-F1
#
_cell.length_a   1.000
_cell.length_b   1.000
_cell.length_c   1.000
_cell.angle_alpha   90.00
_cell.angle_beta   90.00
_cell.angle_gamma   90.00
#
_symmetry.space_group_name_H-M   'P 1'
#
loop_
_entity.id
_entity.type
_entity.pdbx_description
1 polymer ?
#
loop_
_entity_poly.entity_id
_entity_poly.type
_entity_poly.pdbx_seq_one_letter_code
_entity_poly.pdbx_strand_id
1 'polypeptide(L)'
;MKTIYKFLAIGLCGLLLLGINACKKVEHSIDDQIVSINESTVSTIQIGKKLKVGFIAMNVNTFEFSIEKDGTVLLTEQIAVEPNQNITEKEFNIPLDESYIGEANLKITYQSGGQTVTKTHPITFEESNPQMFVVGGSTGAGWEPTNAVAMTLYGEDSKTTFETFEYLTADGGFKFLPTNVDWTGGYGLGDTPGTISQDEEAGNLTVPINGFYRIRMDAENLTYETLKLSMGVIGDATPGGWDSDTDMTFEGGKGTYVWKVSLNLKVGKIKFRANDDWAINFGGTPNEITQGGADIEVASAGLYDLTLDLTPGAYTAKIEKK
;
A
#
# COMPACT_ATOMS: atom_id res chain seq x y z
N MET A 1 -57.57 101.82 51.75
CA MET A 1 -59.02 101.84 51.46
C MET A 1 -59.21 101.16 50.10
N LYS A 2 -59.97 100.04 50.04
CA LYS A 2 -60.56 99.40 48.83
C LYS A 2 -59.59 98.77 47.79
N THR A 3 -59.51 97.42 47.72
CA THR A 3 -60.13 96.48 46.71
C THR A 3 -59.54 96.61 45.28
N ILE A 4 -59.24 95.61 44.43
CA ILE A 4 -59.55 94.17 44.23
C ILE A 4 -58.54 93.67 43.12
N TYR A 5 -57.74 92.60 43.32
CA TYR A 5 -57.76 91.25 42.66
C TYR A 5 -58.24 91.19 41.18
N LYS A 6 -57.78 90.36 40.23
CA LYS A 6 -56.92 89.17 40.10
C LYS A 6 -56.78 88.94 38.59
N PHE A 7 -55.60 88.55 38.10
CA PHE A 7 -55.52 87.62 36.98
C PHE A 7 -54.68 86.41 37.39
N LEU A 8 -55.36 85.27 37.34
CA LEU A 8 -54.89 83.89 37.24
C LEU A 8 -53.87 83.81 36.08
N ALA A 9 -52.81 83.00 36.06
CA ALA A 9 -52.68 81.67 36.63
C ALA A 9 -51.21 81.30 36.98
N ILE A 10 -51.13 80.55 38.07
CA ILE A 10 -50.08 79.62 38.53
C ILE A 10 -49.92 78.51 37.47
N GLY A 11 -48.81 77.81 37.23
CA GLY A 11 -47.53 77.59 37.90
C GLY A 11 -46.64 76.78 36.94
N LEU A 12 -45.31 76.85 36.97
CA LEU A 12 -44.34 76.43 37.99
C LEU A 12 -43.74 75.05 37.66
N CYS A 13 -42.41 75.05 37.49
CA CYS A 13 -41.44 73.94 37.63
C CYS A 13 -41.59 72.73 36.68
N GLY A 14 -40.53 72.16 36.12
CA GLY A 14 -39.10 72.36 36.28
C GLY A 14 -38.35 71.17 35.66
N LEU A 15 -37.10 71.45 35.29
CA LEU A 15 -35.97 70.53 35.03
C LEU A 15 -36.04 69.52 33.86
N LEU A 16 -35.18 69.85 32.88
CA LEU A 16 -34.23 69.00 32.15
C LEU A 16 -34.23 67.49 32.45
N LEU A 17 -34.28 66.71 31.37
CA LEU A 17 -33.40 65.55 31.16
C LEU A 17 -33.17 65.36 29.65
N LEU A 18 -31.89 65.36 29.28
CA LEU A 18 -31.35 65.18 27.93
C LEU A 18 -31.64 63.76 27.43
N GLY A 19 -32.34 63.64 26.30
CA GLY A 19 -32.45 62.40 25.53
C GLY A 19 -31.57 62.46 24.30
N ILE A 20 -30.34 61.95 24.44
CA ILE A 20 -29.39 61.77 23.34
C ILE A 20 -29.90 60.55 22.54
N ASN A 21 -30.24 60.75 21.27
CA ASN A 21 -30.54 59.64 20.36
C ASN A 21 -29.26 58.81 20.16
N ALA A 22 -29.16 57.69 20.87
CA ALA A 22 -28.15 56.68 20.61
C ALA A 22 -28.45 56.02 19.26
N CYS A 23 -27.65 56.35 18.25
CA CYS A 23 -27.54 55.57 17.04
C CYS A 23 -27.09 54.16 17.46
N LYS A 24 -27.92 53.14 17.20
CA LYS A 24 -27.64 51.75 17.52
C LYS A 24 -26.42 51.33 16.68
N LYS A 25 -25.25 51.23 17.30
CA LYS A 25 -24.05 50.66 16.68
C LYS A 25 -24.39 49.21 16.34
N VAL A 26 -24.57 48.91 15.05
CA VAL A 26 -24.60 47.52 14.58
C VAL A 26 -23.15 47.06 14.60
N GLU A 27 -22.75 46.34 15.65
CA GLU A 27 -21.48 45.64 15.66
C GLU A 27 -21.61 44.43 14.75
N HIS A 28 -21.14 44.58 13.50
CA HIS A 28 -20.77 43.44 12.67
C HIS A 28 -19.37 43.02 13.08
N SER A 29 -19.26 42.20 14.12
CA SER A 29 -18.05 41.42 14.38
C SER A 29 -18.46 40.00 14.71
N ILE A 30 -18.98 39.30 13.71
CA ILE A 30 -18.70 37.87 13.67
C ILE A 30 -17.32 37.84 13.05
N ASP A 31 -16.31 37.61 13.89
CA ASP A 31 -14.98 37.26 13.42
C ASP A 31 -15.18 36.06 12.48
N ASP A 32 -14.95 36.23 11.18
CA ASP A 32 -15.43 35.30 10.16
C ASP A 32 -14.97 33.87 10.51
N GLN A 33 -15.93 33.00 10.77
CA GLN A 33 -15.66 31.58 11.03
C GLN A 33 -15.45 30.92 9.67
N ILE A 34 -14.21 30.51 9.39
CA ILE A 34 -13.80 29.97 8.10
C ILE A 34 -12.92 28.76 8.31
N VAL A 35 -13.18 27.69 7.57
CA VAL A 35 -12.22 26.60 7.38
C VAL A 35 -11.95 26.43 5.89
N SER A 36 -10.73 26.10 5.50
CA SER A 36 -10.36 25.73 4.12
C SER A 36 -9.24 24.71 4.09
N ILE A 37 -9.15 23.96 2.99
CA ILE A 37 -7.98 23.12 2.71
C ILE A 37 -6.84 23.99 2.20
N ASN A 38 -5.64 23.73 2.69
CA ASN A 38 -4.39 24.37 2.29
C ASN A 38 -3.99 23.91 0.87
N GLU A 39 -3.41 24.83 0.08
CA GLU A 39 -2.86 24.58 -1.25
C GLU A 39 -1.74 23.53 -1.31
N SER A 40 -1.11 23.19 -0.17
CA SER A 40 -0.14 22.09 -0.08
C SER A 40 -0.77 20.69 -0.15
N THR A 41 -2.10 20.59 -0.07
CA THR A 41 -2.81 19.31 -0.20
C THR A 41 -2.76 18.84 -1.65
N VAL A 42 -2.29 17.61 -1.86
CA VAL A 42 -2.18 17.03 -3.20
C VAL A 42 -3.56 16.83 -3.84
N SER A 43 -3.65 17.03 -5.15
CA SER A 43 -4.86 16.77 -5.93
C SER A 43 -4.98 15.33 -6.42
N THR A 44 -3.91 14.53 -6.31
CA THR A 44 -3.86 13.13 -6.73
C THR A 44 -3.05 12.31 -5.73
N ILE A 45 -3.48 11.10 -5.41
CA ILE A 45 -2.75 10.16 -4.55
C ILE A 45 -3.10 8.70 -4.88
N GLN A 46 -2.15 7.78 -4.76
CA GLN A 46 -2.45 6.34 -4.85
C GLN A 46 -3.11 5.82 -3.58
N ILE A 47 -4.03 4.87 -3.72
CA ILE A 47 -4.58 4.13 -2.58
C ILE A 47 -3.47 3.38 -1.81
N GLY A 48 -3.66 3.13 -0.50
CA GLY A 48 -2.62 2.56 0.37
C GLY A 48 -1.54 3.55 0.84
N LYS A 49 -1.61 4.82 0.43
CA LYS A 49 -0.70 5.88 0.92
C LYS A 49 -1.38 6.73 1.99
N LYS A 50 -0.57 7.49 2.74
CA LYS A 50 -1.08 8.50 3.68
C LYS A 50 -1.40 9.80 2.95
N LEU A 51 -2.65 10.22 2.99
CA LEU A 51 -3.07 11.52 2.50
C LEU A 51 -2.81 12.56 3.59
N LYS A 52 -1.83 13.44 3.36
CA LYS A 52 -1.59 14.61 4.20
C LYS A 52 -2.48 15.77 3.75
N VAL A 53 -3.34 16.26 4.65
CA VAL A 53 -4.22 17.41 4.39
C VAL A 53 -3.87 18.54 5.35
N GLY A 54 -3.63 19.72 4.80
CA GLY A 54 -3.50 20.94 5.57
C GLY A 54 -4.84 21.66 5.68
N PHE A 55 -5.14 22.20 6.85
CA PHE A 55 -6.35 22.95 7.13
C PHE A 55 -5.98 24.34 7.65
N ILE A 56 -6.66 25.36 7.12
CA ILE A 56 -6.63 26.72 7.65
C ILE A 56 -7.98 26.94 8.33
N ALA A 57 -7.99 27.17 9.64
CA ALA A 57 -9.18 27.40 10.43
C ALA A 57 -9.08 28.74 11.17
N MET A 58 -10.02 29.64 10.92
CA MET A 58 -10.14 30.92 11.59
C MET A 58 -11.41 30.92 12.43
N ASN A 59 -11.28 31.15 13.74
CA ASN A 59 -12.41 31.21 14.68
C ASN A 59 -13.28 29.94 14.70
N VAL A 60 -12.69 28.80 14.34
CA VAL A 60 -13.30 27.46 14.34
C VAL A 60 -12.34 26.50 15.02
N ASN A 61 -12.78 25.93 16.14
CA ASN A 61 -11.95 25.02 16.94
C ASN A 61 -12.22 23.55 16.63
N THR A 62 -13.35 23.23 15.97
CA THR A 62 -13.69 21.88 15.53
C THR A 62 -14.39 21.91 14.18
N PHE A 63 -14.14 20.92 13.34
CA PHE A 63 -14.87 20.71 12.09
C PHE A 63 -14.83 19.23 11.70
N GLU A 64 -15.78 18.82 10.87
CA GLU A 64 -15.77 17.49 10.25
C GLU A 64 -14.95 17.53 8.96
N PHE A 65 -14.11 16.53 8.76
CA PHE A 65 -13.48 16.22 7.48
C PHE A 65 -14.04 14.90 6.96
N SER A 66 -14.39 14.85 5.67
CA SER A 66 -14.79 13.60 5.02
C SER A 66 -14.17 13.44 3.64
N ILE A 67 -14.02 12.19 3.20
CA ILE A 67 -13.73 11.81 1.82
C ILE A 67 -15.02 11.23 1.26
N GLU A 68 -15.54 11.85 0.21
CA GLU A 68 -16.78 11.43 -0.43
C GLU A 68 -16.59 11.16 -1.92
N LYS A 69 -17.14 10.06 -2.39
CA LYS A 69 -17.14 9.68 -3.81
C LYS A 69 -18.52 9.22 -4.21
N ASP A 70 -19.04 9.78 -5.30
CA ASP A 70 -20.36 9.44 -5.85
C ASP A 70 -21.51 9.47 -4.82
N GLY A 71 -21.43 10.41 -3.85
CA GLY A 71 -22.41 10.56 -2.76
C GLY A 71 -22.25 9.56 -1.61
N THR A 72 -21.25 8.69 -1.64
CA THR A 72 -20.88 7.78 -0.56
C THR A 72 -19.76 8.38 0.28
N VAL A 73 -19.91 8.37 1.61
CA VAL A 73 -18.86 8.76 2.56
C VAL A 73 -17.93 7.58 2.76
N LEU A 74 -16.70 7.70 2.27
CA LEU A 74 -15.66 6.68 2.37
C LEU A 74 -14.88 6.79 3.69
N LEU A 75 -14.66 8.01 4.16
CA LEU A 75 -13.99 8.33 5.42
C LEU A 75 -14.65 9.56 6.05
N THR A 76 -14.77 9.57 7.36
CA THR A 76 -15.18 10.76 8.13
C THR A 76 -14.41 10.84 9.43
N GLU A 77 -13.98 12.03 9.81
CA GLU A 77 -13.28 12.28 11.06
C GLU A 77 -13.51 13.69 11.59
N GLN A 78 -13.64 13.83 12.91
CA GLN A 78 -13.68 15.13 13.57
C GLN A 78 -12.26 15.65 13.81
N ILE A 79 -12.01 16.89 13.37
CA ILE A 79 -10.72 17.56 13.51
C ILE A 79 -10.87 18.67 14.55
N ALA A 80 -9.98 18.66 15.54
CA ALA A 80 -9.83 19.73 16.51
C ALA A 80 -8.65 20.63 16.12
N VAL A 81 -8.79 21.93 16.36
CA VAL A 81 -7.76 22.93 16.15
C VAL A 81 -7.40 23.52 17.51
N GLU A 82 -6.11 23.50 17.82
CA GLU A 82 -5.62 24.03 19.09
C GLU A 82 -5.86 25.54 19.21
N PRO A 83 -6.16 26.07 20.41
CA PRO A 83 -6.33 27.50 20.61
C PRO A 83 -5.11 28.29 20.14
N ASN A 84 -5.34 29.38 19.39
CA ASN A 84 -4.32 30.24 18.78
C ASN A 84 -3.49 29.60 17.65
N GLN A 85 -3.88 28.44 17.14
CA GLN A 85 -3.36 27.92 15.87
C GLN A 85 -4.41 28.07 14.77
N ASN A 86 -4.05 28.77 13.69
CA ASN A 86 -4.94 28.90 12.53
C ASN A 86 -4.65 27.86 11.44
N ILE A 87 -3.58 27.07 11.60
CA ILE A 87 -3.14 26.07 10.62
C ILE A 87 -2.90 24.76 11.37
N THR A 88 -3.48 23.68 10.87
CA THR A 88 -3.23 22.32 11.35
C THR A 88 -3.05 21.39 10.16
N GLU A 89 -2.29 20.33 10.32
CA GLU A 89 -2.10 19.30 9.31
C GLU A 89 -2.43 17.93 9.90
N LYS A 90 -3.00 17.05 9.09
CA LYS A 90 -3.28 15.67 9.49
C LYS A 90 -3.01 14.70 8.36
N GLU A 91 -2.52 13.51 8.73
CA GLU A 91 -2.39 12.37 7.83
C GLU A 91 -3.57 11.43 8.00
N PHE A 92 -4.17 11.04 6.88
CA PHE A 92 -5.23 10.03 6.80
C PHE A 92 -4.69 8.80 6.07
N ASN A 93 -4.85 7.62 6.65
CA ASN A 93 -4.49 6.37 5.98
C ASN A 93 -5.55 6.07 4.91
N ILE A 94 -5.18 6.11 3.63
CA ILE A 94 -6.08 5.70 2.55
C ILE A 94 -5.97 4.18 2.42
N PRO A 95 -7.06 3.42 2.59
CA PRO A 95 -7.01 1.96 2.49
C PRO A 95 -6.68 1.52 1.07
N LEU A 96 -6.15 0.29 0.94
CA LEU A 96 -6.04 -0.41 -0.34
C LEU A 96 -7.43 -0.96 -0.76
N ASP A 97 -8.37 -0.04 -0.99
CA ASP A 97 -9.76 -0.35 -1.35
C ASP A 97 -10.09 0.32 -2.69
N GLU A 98 -10.48 -0.50 -3.68
CA GLU A 98 -10.86 -0.04 -5.02
C GLU A 98 -12.04 0.93 -5.00
N SER A 99 -12.88 0.92 -3.95
CA SER A 99 -13.98 1.86 -3.79
C SER A 99 -13.50 3.32 -3.80
N TYR A 100 -12.24 3.58 -3.42
CA TYR A 100 -11.63 4.92 -3.47
C TYR A 100 -11.23 5.35 -4.88
N ILE A 101 -10.85 4.43 -5.77
CA ILE A 101 -10.20 4.73 -7.06
C ILE A 101 -11.08 5.60 -7.96
N GLY A 102 -10.57 6.74 -8.43
CA GLY A 102 -11.26 7.69 -9.28
C GLY A 102 -11.43 9.06 -8.64
N GLU A 103 -12.28 9.89 -9.24
CA GLU A 103 -12.58 11.23 -8.74
C GLU A 103 -13.38 11.16 -7.44
N ALA A 104 -12.95 11.94 -6.44
CA ALA A 104 -13.58 12.06 -5.14
C ALA A 104 -13.49 13.50 -4.64
N ASN A 105 -14.05 13.74 -3.47
CA ASN A 105 -14.15 15.05 -2.86
C ASN A 105 -13.70 14.99 -1.40
N LEU A 106 -12.70 15.81 -1.07
CA LEU A 106 -12.40 16.17 0.31
C LEU A 106 -13.43 17.22 0.74
N LYS A 107 -14.17 16.93 1.80
CA LYS A 107 -15.17 17.85 2.33
C LYS A 107 -14.84 18.29 3.74
N ILE A 108 -15.10 19.55 4.02
CA ILE A 108 -15.05 20.12 5.35
C ILE A 108 -16.44 20.63 5.70
N THR A 109 -16.98 20.21 6.85
CA THR A 109 -18.26 20.68 7.36
C THR A 109 -18.08 21.32 8.74
N TYR A 110 -18.54 22.56 8.91
CA TYR A 110 -18.41 23.31 10.16
C TYR A 110 -19.58 24.27 10.36
N GLN A 111 -19.71 24.81 11.58
CA GLN A 111 -20.72 25.82 11.90
C GLN A 111 -20.14 27.23 11.76
N SER A 112 -20.86 28.10 11.05
CA SER A 112 -20.53 29.53 10.92
C SER A 112 -21.80 30.36 11.07
N GLY A 113 -21.85 31.25 12.06
CA GLY A 113 -23.01 32.14 12.27
C GLY A 113 -24.34 31.39 12.48
N GLY A 114 -24.30 30.18 13.05
CA GLY A 114 -25.48 29.32 13.25
C GLY A 114 -25.94 28.54 12.01
N GLN A 115 -25.17 28.57 10.92
CA GLN A 115 -25.41 27.79 9.70
C GLN A 115 -24.34 26.72 9.52
N THR A 116 -24.74 25.60 8.92
CA THR A 116 -23.79 24.58 8.47
C THR A 116 -23.17 25.01 7.14
N VAL A 117 -21.85 25.10 7.12
CA VAL A 117 -21.06 25.42 5.93
C VAL A 117 -20.31 24.17 5.51
N THR A 118 -20.41 23.81 4.24
CA THR A 118 -19.63 22.73 3.63
C THR A 118 -18.73 23.30 2.54
N LYS A 119 -17.44 22.98 2.59
CA LYS A 119 -16.49 23.23 1.51
C LYS A 119 -16.05 21.93 0.88
N THR A 120 -15.75 21.98 -0.41
CA THR A 120 -15.36 20.83 -1.21
C THR A 120 -14.09 21.12 -1.96
N HIS A 121 -13.18 20.14 -1.98
CA HIS A 121 -11.95 20.17 -2.74
C HIS A 121 -11.82 18.83 -3.50
N PRO A 122 -11.68 18.85 -4.82
CA PRO A 122 -11.56 17.61 -5.60
C PRO A 122 -10.23 16.91 -5.32
N ILE A 123 -10.24 15.59 -5.40
CA ILE A 123 -9.05 14.75 -5.35
C ILE A 123 -9.26 13.52 -6.26
N THR A 124 -8.19 13.01 -6.86
CA THR A 124 -8.22 11.74 -7.60
C THR A 124 -7.44 10.68 -6.86
N PHE A 125 -8.06 9.54 -6.56
CA PHE A 125 -7.37 8.36 -6.05
C PHE A 125 -6.98 7.44 -7.20
N GLU A 126 -5.72 7.07 -7.28
CA GLU A 126 -5.19 6.17 -8.31
C GLU A 126 -4.98 4.76 -7.76
N GLU A 127 -4.99 3.77 -8.66
CA GLU A 127 -4.62 2.41 -8.30
C GLU A 127 -3.19 2.36 -7.75
N SER A 128 -2.99 1.56 -6.71
CA SER A 128 -1.65 1.26 -6.18
C SER A 128 -1.02 0.14 -6.99
N ASN A 129 0.21 0.37 -7.46
CA ASN A 129 1.08 -0.66 -8.00
C ASN A 129 2.29 -0.84 -7.08
N PRO A 130 2.10 -1.46 -5.91
CA PRO A 130 3.16 -1.58 -4.93
C PRO A 130 4.24 -2.53 -5.45
N GLN A 131 5.49 -2.18 -5.17
CA GLN A 131 6.65 -2.96 -5.56
C GLN A 131 7.36 -3.46 -4.29
N MET A 132 7.95 -4.63 -4.40
CA MET A 132 8.80 -5.18 -3.36
C MET A 132 9.99 -5.88 -3.99
N PHE A 133 11.15 -5.76 -3.35
CA PHE A 133 12.39 -6.34 -3.81
C PHE A 133 13.09 -7.10 -2.68
N VAL A 134 13.84 -8.13 -3.02
CA VAL A 134 14.78 -8.83 -2.14
C VAL A 134 16.20 -8.36 -2.45
N VAL A 135 16.95 -7.99 -1.41
CA VAL A 135 18.35 -7.57 -1.51
C VAL A 135 19.16 -8.17 -0.38
N GLY A 136 20.44 -8.40 -0.61
CA GLY A 136 21.39 -8.67 0.47
C GLY A 136 22.49 -9.63 0.09
N GLY A 137 23.43 -9.79 1.02
CA GLY A 137 24.63 -10.60 0.84
C GLY A 137 24.34 -12.06 0.50
N SER A 138 23.17 -12.60 0.85
CA SER A 138 22.75 -13.97 0.49
C SER A 138 22.32 -14.14 -0.97
N THR A 139 22.01 -13.06 -1.68
CA THR A 139 21.40 -13.03 -3.01
C THR A 139 22.42 -12.72 -4.10
N GLY A 140 22.03 -12.86 -5.38
CA GLY A 140 22.81 -12.34 -6.52
C GLY A 140 23.05 -10.82 -6.50
N ALA A 141 22.13 -10.06 -5.89
CA ALA A 141 22.18 -8.60 -5.83
C ALA A 141 23.30 -8.07 -4.91
N GLY A 142 23.72 -8.85 -3.92
CA GLY A 142 24.51 -8.31 -2.81
C GLY A 142 23.74 -7.24 -2.04
N TRP A 143 24.45 -6.37 -1.30
CA TRP A 143 23.86 -5.24 -0.56
C TRP A 143 23.69 -3.98 -1.44
N GLU A 144 23.40 -4.15 -2.73
CA GLU A 144 23.22 -3.07 -3.71
C GLU A 144 21.73 -2.94 -4.08
N PRO A 145 20.99 -1.94 -3.57
CA PRO A 145 19.56 -1.76 -3.84
C PRO A 145 19.21 -1.70 -5.33
N THR A 146 20.09 -1.12 -6.15
CA THR A 146 19.88 -1.02 -7.60
C THR A 146 19.92 -2.35 -8.34
N ASN A 147 20.47 -3.40 -7.71
CA ASN A 147 20.48 -4.76 -8.22
C ASN A 147 19.44 -5.66 -7.53
N ALA A 148 18.61 -5.11 -6.63
CA ALA A 148 17.65 -5.90 -5.86
C ALA A 148 16.69 -6.67 -6.77
N VAL A 149 16.36 -7.89 -6.37
CA VAL A 149 15.55 -8.83 -7.14
C VAL A 149 14.08 -8.51 -6.93
N ALA A 150 13.35 -8.21 -8.00
CA ALA A 150 11.92 -7.92 -7.92
C ALA A 150 11.12 -9.13 -7.41
N MET A 151 10.12 -8.83 -6.57
CA MET A 151 9.09 -9.78 -6.16
C MET A 151 7.79 -9.48 -6.92
N THR A 152 6.98 -10.51 -7.11
CA THR A 152 5.67 -10.41 -7.77
C THR A 152 4.58 -10.45 -6.71
N LEU A 153 3.47 -9.75 -6.92
CA LEU A 153 2.29 -9.89 -6.06
C LEU A 153 1.80 -11.34 -6.05
N TYR A 154 1.44 -11.83 -4.87
CA TYR A 154 0.97 -13.19 -4.67
C TYR A 154 -0.40 -13.20 -3.99
N GLY A 155 -1.32 -14.00 -4.50
CA GLY A 155 -2.73 -14.02 -4.07
C GLY A 155 -3.60 -13.16 -4.97
N GLU A 156 -4.81 -13.64 -5.26
CA GLU A 156 -5.80 -12.91 -6.05
C GLU A 156 -6.09 -11.57 -5.35
N ASP A 157 -6.01 -10.48 -6.12
CA ASP A 157 -6.23 -9.10 -5.68
C ASP A 157 -5.30 -8.57 -4.58
N SER A 158 -4.27 -9.32 -4.18
CA SER A 158 -3.34 -8.86 -3.15
C SER A 158 -2.55 -7.64 -3.62
N LYS A 159 -2.39 -6.68 -2.72
CA LYS A 159 -1.53 -5.50 -2.87
C LYS A 159 -0.44 -5.43 -1.79
N THR A 160 -0.35 -6.44 -0.93
CA THR A 160 0.52 -6.42 0.27
C THR A 160 1.37 -7.66 0.42
N THR A 161 1.03 -8.76 -0.26
CA THR A 161 1.81 -10.01 -0.24
C THR A 161 2.57 -10.22 -1.52
N PHE A 162 3.85 -10.56 -1.38
CA PHE A 162 4.79 -10.69 -2.49
C PHE A 162 5.52 -12.03 -2.44
N GLU A 163 5.88 -12.55 -3.60
CA GLU A 163 6.61 -13.81 -3.78
C GLU A 163 7.77 -13.63 -4.76
N THR A 164 8.88 -14.33 -4.50
CA THR A 164 9.93 -14.54 -5.49
C THR A 164 10.63 -15.89 -5.25
N PHE A 165 11.44 -16.31 -6.21
CA PHE A 165 12.29 -17.49 -6.11
C PHE A 165 13.75 -17.06 -6.24
N GLU A 166 14.57 -17.39 -5.25
CA GLU A 166 15.96 -16.92 -5.19
C GLU A 166 16.86 -18.00 -4.59
N TYR A 167 18.09 -18.10 -5.10
CA TYR A 167 19.12 -18.84 -4.41
C TYR A 167 19.69 -18.01 -3.26
N LEU A 168 19.60 -18.53 -2.04
CA LEU A 168 20.12 -17.90 -0.84
C LEU A 168 21.28 -18.71 -0.27
N THR A 169 22.33 -18.01 0.17
CA THR A 169 23.35 -18.60 1.05
C THR A 169 23.03 -18.38 2.52
N ALA A 170 23.42 -19.33 3.37
CA ALA A 170 23.31 -19.22 4.82
C ALA A 170 24.12 -18.03 5.36
N ASP A 171 25.31 -17.83 4.81
CA ASP A 171 26.16 -16.70 5.12
C ASP A 171 25.87 -15.55 4.14
N GLY A 172 25.32 -14.43 4.63
CA GLY A 172 25.15 -13.22 3.83
C GLY A 172 24.00 -12.32 4.27
N GLY A 173 22.90 -12.91 4.71
CA GLY A 173 21.66 -12.23 5.07
C GLY A 173 20.94 -11.55 3.90
N PHE A 174 19.68 -11.19 4.10
CA PHE A 174 18.87 -10.43 3.16
C PHE A 174 17.86 -9.52 3.88
N LYS A 175 17.30 -8.57 3.14
CA LYS A 175 16.24 -7.63 3.52
C LYS A 175 15.24 -7.48 2.37
N PHE A 176 14.10 -6.88 2.67
CA PHE A 176 13.13 -6.45 1.65
C PHE A 176 13.14 -4.94 1.48
N LEU A 177 12.95 -4.45 0.26
CA LEU A 177 12.85 -3.03 -0.03
C LEU A 177 11.59 -2.70 -0.83
N PRO A 178 10.85 -1.63 -0.48
CA PRO A 178 9.72 -1.15 -1.29
C PRO A 178 10.17 -0.31 -2.50
N THR A 179 11.49 -0.17 -2.70
CA THR A 179 12.15 0.56 -3.80
C THR A 179 13.44 -0.16 -4.18
N ASN A 180 13.88 -0.07 -5.43
CA ASN A 180 15.19 -0.57 -5.88
C ASN A 180 16.19 0.58 -6.10
N VAL A 181 16.00 1.71 -5.43
CA VAL A 181 16.89 2.89 -5.55
C VAL A 181 17.78 3.03 -4.33
N ASP A 182 17.21 2.86 -3.14
CA ASP A 182 17.88 3.08 -1.87
C ASP A 182 17.26 2.20 -0.76
N TRP A 183 17.60 2.49 0.50
CA TRP A 183 17.18 1.73 1.67
C TRP A 183 15.86 2.23 2.31
N THR A 184 15.24 3.27 1.75
CA THR A 184 14.09 3.96 2.36
C THR A 184 12.92 2.99 2.54
N GLY A 185 12.43 2.89 3.78
CA GLY A 185 11.29 2.04 4.14
C GLY A 185 11.58 0.54 4.03
N GLY A 186 12.85 0.13 4.06
CA GLY A 186 13.24 -1.28 4.03
C GLY A 186 12.76 -2.08 5.23
N TYR A 187 12.61 -3.39 5.05
CA TYR A 187 12.19 -4.34 6.06
C TYR A 187 13.33 -5.30 6.40
N GLY A 188 13.58 -5.48 7.69
CA GLY A 188 14.55 -6.43 8.23
C GLY A 188 13.92 -7.44 9.20
N LEU A 189 14.76 -8.06 10.01
CA LEU A 189 14.40 -9.05 11.01
C LEU A 189 13.44 -8.47 12.07
N GLY A 190 12.31 -9.12 12.29
CA GLY A 190 11.40 -8.82 13.40
C GLY A 190 11.76 -9.54 14.70
N ASP A 191 11.04 -9.21 15.77
CA ASP A 191 11.32 -9.70 17.13
C ASP A 191 11.02 -11.19 17.34
N THR A 192 10.21 -11.79 16.47
CA THR A 192 9.78 -13.19 16.58
C THR A 192 10.06 -13.96 15.29
N PRO A 193 10.29 -15.28 15.36
CA PRO A 193 10.50 -16.09 14.15
C PRO A 193 9.37 -15.91 13.12
N GLY A 194 9.73 -15.60 11.88
CA GLY A 194 8.79 -15.40 10.79
C GLY A 194 8.19 -13.99 10.68
N THR A 195 8.61 -13.04 11.54
CA THR A 195 8.19 -11.63 11.42
C THR A 195 9.28 -10.74 10.85
N ILE A 196 8.85 -9.62 10.25
CA ILE A 196 9.70 -8.55 9.74
C ILE A 196 9.43 -7.25 10.48
N SER A 197 10.39 -6.32 10.47
CA SER A 197 10.26 -4.99 11.04
C SER A 197 10.68 -3.94 10.01
N GLN A 198 9.96 -2.83 9.94
CA GLN A 198 10.31 -1.66 9.12
C GLN A 198 11.19 -0.65 9.89
N ASP A 199 11.88 -1.10 10.94
CA ASP A 199 12.90 -0.33 11.62
C ASP A 199 14.19 -0.29 10.79
N GLU A 200 14.79 0.90 10.63
CA GLU A 200 16.06 1.07 9.91
C GLU A 200 17.20 0.28 10.57
N GLU A 201 17.13 0.07 11.89
CA GLU A 201 18.09 -0.71 12.67
C GLU A 201 17.81 -2.21 12.68
N ALA A 202 16.70 -2.66 12.06
CA ALA A 202 16.34 -4.07 12.02
C ALA A 202 17.47 -4.92 11.42
N GLY A 203 17.74 -6.07 12.04
CA GLY A 203 18.78 -7.00 11.58
C GLY A 203 18.49 -7.60 10.20
N ASN A 204 19.41 -8.44 9.73
CA ASN A 204 19.23 -9.15 8.46
C ASN A 204 18.45 -10.44 8.67
N LEU A 205 17.58 -10.77 7.71
CA LEU A 205 16.95 -12.08 7.62
C LEU A 205 17.98 -13.11 7.14
N THR A 206 17.88 -14.35 7.59
CA THR A 206 18.81 -15.42 7.23
C THR A 206 18.09 -16.71 6.88
N VAL A 207 18.78 -17.60 6.18
CA VAL A 207 18.37 -18.99 5.96
C VAL A 207 19.39 -19.93 6.61
N PRO A 208 18.98 -21.12 7.09
CA PRO A 208 19.89 -21.99 7.84
C PRO A 208 20.91 -22.71 6.95
N ILE A 209 20.60 -22.89 5.67
CA ILE A 209 21.45 -23.63 4.72
C ILE A 209 21.39 -22.99 3.34
N ASN A 210 22.43 -23.21 2.54
CA ASN A 210 22.41 -22.79 1.15
C ASN A 210 21.33 -23.56 0.37
N GLY A 211 20.66 -22.89 -0.55
CA GLY A 211 19.66 -23.52 -1.41
C GLY A 211 18.88 -22.54 -2.25
N PHE A 212 18.04 -23.09 -3.13
CA PHE A 212 17.04 -22.34 -3.85
C PHE A 212 15.76 -22.29 -3.02
N TYR A 213 15.20 -21.10 -2.83
CA TYR A 213 14.07 -20.87 -1.94
C TYR A 213 12.94 -20.19 -2.68
N ARG A 214 11.71 -20.55 -2.34
CA ARG A 214 10.57 -19.63 -2.43
C ARG A 214 10.62 -18.69 -1.24
N ILE A 215 10.49 -17.40 -1.48
CA ILE A 215 10.40 -16.37 -0.46
C ILE A 215 9.04 -15.70 -0.59
N ARG A 216 8.28 -15.63 0.48
CA ARG A 216 7.09 -14.79 0.56
C ARG A 216 7.22 -13.77 1.68
N MET A 217 6.65 -12.60 1.47
CA MET A 217 6.53 -11.59 2.51
C MET A 217 5.15 -10.94 2.46
N ASP A 218 4.66 -10.53 3.62
CA ASP A 218 3.40 -9.82 3.81
C ASP A 218 3.69 -8.48 4.49
N ALA A 219 3.54 -7.40 3.73
CA ALA A 219 3.83 -6.04 4.18
C ALA A 219 2.77 -5.49 5.15
N GLU A 220 1.57 -6.07 5.18
CA GLU A 220 0.48 -5.68 6.07
C GLU A 220 0.57 -6.40 7.40
N ASN A 221 0.72 -7.73 7.37
CA ASN A 221 0.85 -8.55 8.58
C ASN A 221 2.27 -8.55 9.16
N LEU A 222 3.24 -7.95 8.47
CA LEU A 222 4.65 -7.91 8.84
C LEU A 222 5.24 -9.31 9.08
N THR A 223 4.98 -10.22 8.14
CA THR A 223 5.51 -11.59 8.19
C THR A 223 6.29 -11.95 6.93
N TYR A 224 7.12 -12.99 7.04
CA TYR A 224 7.79 -13.60 5.91
C TYR A 224 7.94 -15.11 6.09
N GLU A 225 8.07 -15.83 4.99
CA GLU A 225 8.44 -17.24 4.99
C GLU A 225 9.50 -17.53 3.94
N THR A 226 10.35 -18.50 4.24
CA THR A 226 11.29 -19.07 3.29
C THR A 226 11.09 -20.58 3.24
N LEU A 227 10.88 -21.12 2.03
CA LEU A 227 10.72 -22.54 1.81
C LEU A 227 11.80 -23.01 0.84
N LYS A 228 12.73 -23.85 1.33
CA LYS A 228 13.74 -24.46 0.47
C LYS A 228 13.07 -25.40 -0.52
N LEU A 229 13.52 -25.38 -1.77
CA LEU A 229 12.97 -26.16 -2.87
C LEU A 229 13.98 -27.19 -3.39
N SER A 230 13.49 -28.40 -3.66
CA SER A 230 13.94 -29.27 -4.74
C SER A 230 12.95 -29.17 -5.91
N MET A 231 13.40 -29.41 -7.14
CA MET A 231 12.53 -29.45 -8.31
C MET A 231 12.60 -30.82 -8.97
N GLY A 232 11.46 -31.28 -9.48
CA GLY A 232 11.32 -32.52 -10.23
C GLY A 232 10.43 -32.33 -11.47
N VAL A 233 10.47 -33.32 -12.35
CA VAL A 233 9.56 -33.45 -13.50
C VAL A 233 8.61 -34.62 -13.25
N ILE A 234 7.32 -34.39 -13.38
CA ILE A 234 6.25 -35.37 -13.15
C ILE A 234 5.31 -35.41 -14.35
N GLY A 235 4.68 -36.56 -14.62
CA GLY A 235 3.68 -36.68 -15.68
C GLY A 235 3.67 -38.06 -16.34
N ASP A 236 2.60 -38.42 -17.06
CA ASP A 236 2.48 -39.73 -17.73
C ASP A 236 3.54 -39.96 -18.84
N ALA A 237 4.17 -38.89 -19.32
CA ALA A 237 5.34 -38.98 -20.19
C ALA A 237 6.63 -39.39 -19.46
N THR A 238 6.73 -39.23 -18.14
CA THR A 238 7.92 -39.55 -17.35
C THR A 238 7.94 -41.04 -16.94
N PRO A 239 9.09 -41.57 -16.46
CA PRO A 239 9.17 -42.95 -15.97
C PRO A 239 8.23 -43.28 -14.80
N GLY A 240 7.99 -42.31 -13.92
CA GLY A 240 7.18 -42.44 -12.71
C GLY A 240 5.70 -42.06 -12.87
N GLY A 241 5.30 -41.59 -14.05
CA GLY A 241 3.93 -41.14 -14.26
C GLY A 241 3.57 -39.93 -13.38
N TRP A 242 2.32 -39.90 -12.92
CA TRP A 242 1.82 -38.93 -11.94
C TRP A 242 2.03 -39.37 -10.48
N ASP A 243 2.72 -40.48 -10.24
CA ASP A 243 2.92 -41.04 -8.92
C ASP A 243 4.22 -40.56 -8.26
N SER A 244 5.27 -40.26 -9.04
CA SER A 244 6.58 -39.84 -8.51
C SER A 244 7.35 -38.94 -9.48
N ASP A 245 8.09 -37.99 -8.93
CA ASP A 245 8.93 -37.07 -9.68
C ASP A 245 10.21 -37.75 -10.19
N THR A 246 10.76 -37.21 -11.28
CA THR A 246 12.16 -37.38 -11.64
C THR A 246 12.92 -36.12 -11.24
N ASP A 247 13.83 -36.23 -10.26
CA ASP A 247 14.56 -35.09 -9.71
C ASP A 247 15.38 -34.33 -10.76
N MET A 248 15.32 -33.00 -10.66
CA MET A 248 16.16 -32.08 -11.41
C MET A 248 17.39 -31.65 -10.58
N THR A 249 18.45 -31.28 -11.28
CA THR A 249 19.65 -30.69 -10.67
C THR A 249 19.61 -29.18 -10.83
N PHE A 250 19.79 -28.45 -9.74
CA PHE A 250 20.03 -27.01 -9.79
C PHE A 250 21.45 -26.72 -10.26
N GLU A 251 21.62 -25.90 -11.29
CA GLU A 251 22.93 -25.52 -11.81
C GLU A 251 23.27 -24.07 -11.43
N GLY A 252 23.84 -23.87 -10.24
CA GLY A 252 24.49 -22.60 -9.90
C GLY A 252 24.50 -22.23 -8.42
N GLY A 253 24.36 -20.93 -8.18
CA GLY A 253 24.36 -20.28 -6.88
C GLY A 253 23.65 -18.94 -6.94
N LYS A 254 24.18 -17.92 -6.24
CA LYS A 254 23.61 -16.57 -6.21
C LYS A 254 23.40 -16.02 -7.63
N GLY A 255 22.20 -15.50 -7.92
CA GLY A 255 21.86 -14.94 -9.24
C GLY A 255 21.63 -15.96 -10.36
N THR A 256 21.46 -17.24 -10.03
CA THR A 256 21.08 -18.29 -11.00
C THR A 256 19.75 -18.91 -10.61
N TYR A 257 18.99 -19.36 -11.62
CA TYR A 257 17.59 -19.81 -11.44
C TYR A 257 17.27 -21.09 -12.23
N VAL A 258 18.30 -21.80 -12.69
CA VAL A 258 18.17 -22.83 -13.73
C VAL A 258 18.25 -24.23 -13.12
N TRP A 259 17.26 -25.05 -13.46
CA TRP A 259 17.17 -26.46 -13.13
C TRP A 259 17.22 -27.32 -14.39
N LYS A 260 17.91 -28.45 -14.35
CA LYS A 260 18.07 -29.33 -15.52
C LYS A 260 17.86 -30.80 -15.19
N VAL A 261 17.39 -31.56 -16.18
CA VAL A 261 17.35 -33.03 -16.13
C VAL A 261 17.42 -33.59 -17.55
N SER A 262 18.08 -34.74 -17.69
CA SER A 262 18.00 -35.57 -18.91
C SER A 262 17.21 -36.83 -18.61
N LEU A 263 16.14 -37.11 -19.35
CA LEU A 263 15.31 -38.30 -19.16
C LEU A 263 14.65 -38.78 -20.44
N ASN A 264 14.32 -40.08 -20.48
CA ASN A 264 13.51 -40.64 -21.55
C ASN A 264 12.04 -40.29 -21.29
N LEU A 265 11.40 -39.63 -22.24
CA LEU A 265 9.99 -39.32 -22.23
C LEU A 265 9.22 -40.21 -23.22
N LYS A 266 7.97 -40.50 -22.88
CA LYS A 266 6.96 -41.08 -23.77
C LYS A 266 6.08 -39.97 -24.37
N VAL A 267 5.19 -40.33 -25.29
CA VAL A 267 4.09 -39.44 -25.65
C VAL A 267 3.17 -39.28 -24.44
N GLY A 268 2.82 -38.04 -24.11
CA GLY A 268 2.03 -37.70 -22.93
C GLY A 268 2.29 -36.28 -22.48
N LYS A 269 2.21 -36.05 -21.18
CA LYS A 269 2.27 -34.75 -20.54
C LYS A 269 3.28 -34.73 -19.39
N ILE A 270 3.80 -33.54 -19.11
CA ILE A 270 4.66 -33.27 -17.95
C ILE A 270 4.27 -31.98 -17.24
N LYS A 271 4.71 -31.85 -15.99
CA LYS A 271 4.81 -30.62 -15.22
C LYS A 271 6.14 -30.60 -14.48
N PHE A 272 6.55 -29.40 -14.05
CA PHE A 272 7.59 -29.26 -13.05
C PHE A 272 6.93 -29.12 -11.68
N ARG A 273 7.47 -29.77 -10.66
CA ARG A 273 6.88 -29.76 -9.32
C ARG A 273 7.98 -29.62 -8.27
N ALA A 274 7.71 -28.83 -7.24
CA ALA A 274 8.67 -28.63 -6.16
C ALA A 274 8.37 -29.56 -4.98
N ASN A 275 9.41 -30.06 -4.32
CA ASN A 275 9.32 -30.81 -3.06
C ASN A 275 8.35 -32.02 -3.09
N ASP A 276 8.16 -32.66 -4.24
CA ASP A 276 7.19 -33.75 -4.45
C ASP A 276 5.74 -33.39 -4.05
N ASP A 277 5.42 -32.10 -3.98
CA ASP A 277 4.15 -31.57 -3.47
C ASP A 277 3.48 -30.63 -4.48
N TRP A 278 2.16 -30.67 -4.54
CA TRP A 278 1.39 -29.91 -5.53
C TRP A 278 1.27 -28.41 -5.21
N ALA A 279 1.64 -27.96 -4.02
CA ALA A 279 1.55 -26.54 -3.64
C ALA A 279 2.37 -25.62 -4.55
N ILE A 280 3.49 -26.11 -5.09
CA ILE A 280 4.34 -25.38 -6.03
C ILE A 280 4.60 -26.27 -7.23
N ASN A 281 3.90 -25.97 -8.33
CA ASN A 281 4.07 -26.67 -9.59
C ASN A 281 4.03 -25.66 -10.73
N PHE A 282 4.67 -25.97 -11.84
CA PHE A 282 4.79 -25.08 -12.99
C PHE A 282 4.41 -25.82 -14.26
N GLY A 283 3.75 -25.08 -15.16
CA GLY A 283 3.27 -25.56 -16.45
C GLY A 283 3.00 -24.38 -17.39
N GLY A 284 2.31 -24.62 -18.49
CA GLY A 284 2.00 -23.63 -19.53
C GLY A 284 2.70 -23.96 -20.84
N THR A 285 3.24 -22.94 -21.51
CA THR A 285 4.04 -23.15 -22.72
C THR A 285 5.52 -22.99 -22.38
N PRO A 286 6.45 -23.60 -23.14
CA PRO A 286 7.88 -23.46 -22.86
C PRO A 286 8.38 -22.01 -22.78
N ASN A 287 7.78 -21.08 -23.52
CA ASN A 287 8.18 -19.65 -23.47
C ASN A 287 7.41 -18.84 -22.42
N GLU A 288 6.40 -19.42 -21.77
CA GLU A 288 5.53 -18.77 -20.80
C GLU A 288 5.11 -19.80 -19.76
N ILE A 289 6.02 -20.05 -18.82
CA ILE A 289 5.77 -20.94 -17.69
C ILE A 289 5.11 -20.14 -16.57
N THR A 290 4.09 -20.72 -15.95
CA THR A 290 3.36 -20.11 -14.85
C THR A 290 3.21 -21.11 -13.71
N GLN A 291 3.23 -20.61 -12.48
CA GLN A 291 2.90 -21.43 -11.33
C GLN A 291 1.42 -21.84 -11.39
N GLY A 292 1.13 -23.13 -11.20
CA GLY A 292 -0.20 -23.69 -11.38
C GLY A 292 -0.64 -23.84 -12.85
N GLY A 293 0.22 -23.50 -13.82
CA GLY A 293 -0.09 -23.54 -15.25
C GLY A 293 -0.47 -24.93 -15.77
N ALA A 294 -1.09 -25.01 -16.95
CA ALA A 294 -1.52 -26.25 -17.57
C ALA A 294 -0.37 -27.25 -17.84
N ASP A 295 -0.68 -28.54 -17.96
CA ASP A 295 0.32 -29.56 -18.31
C ASP A 295 1.00 -29.26 -19.66
N ILE A 296 2.27 -29.63 -19.79
CA ILE A 296 3.06 -29.43 -21.01
C ILE A 296 3.08 -30.72 -21.83
N GLU A 297 2.69 -30.65 -23.10
CA GLU A 297 2.60 -31.80 -24.00
C GLU A 297 3.97 -32.25 -24.53
N VAL A 298 4.20 -33.56 -24.55
CA VAL A 298 5.34 -34.24 -25.16
C VAL A 298 4.84 -35.04 -26.37
N ALA A 299 5.04 -34.51 -27.56
CA ALA A 299 4.45 -35.05 -28.79
C ALA A 299 5.13 -36.34 -29.31
N SER A 300 6.33 -36.68 -28.84
CA SER A 300 7.06 -37.85 -29.34
C SER A 300 7.94 -38.47 -28.25
N ALA A 301 8.03 -39.80 -28.23
CA ALA A 301 8.94 -40.48 -27.30
C ALA A 301 10.42 -40.27 -27.70
N GLY A 302 11.31 -40.22 -26.72
CA GLY A 302 12.76 -40.16 -26.91
C GLY A 302 13.51 -39.65 -25.68
N LEU A 303 14.81 -39.44 -25.84
CA LEU A 303 15.65 -38.84 -24.82
C LEU A 303 15.59 -37.32 -24.94
N TYR A 304 15.31 -36.63 -23.83
CA TYR A 304 15.21 -35.18 -23.77
C TYR A 304 16.17 -34.58 -22.76
N ASP A 305 16.68 -33.39 -23.05
CA ASP A 305 17.22 -32.45 -22.06
C ASP A 305 16.14 -31.42 -21.74
N LEU A 306 15.74 -31.37 -20.47
CA LEU A 306 14.78 -30.42 -19.96
C LEU A 306 15.49 -29.36 -19.14
N THR A 307 15.13 -28.10 -19.33
CA THR A 307 15.56 -26.97 -18.52
C THR A 307 14.33 -26.22 -18.03
N LEU A 308 14.30 -25.88 -16.73
CA LEU A 308 13.37 -24.92 -16.15
C LEU A 308 14.17 -23.71 -15.67
N ASP A 309 13.77 -22.52 -16.08
CA ASP A 309 14.36 -21.25 -15.67
C ASP A 309 13.31 -20.48 -14.86
N LEU A 310 13.61 -20.26 -13.58
CA LEU A 310 12.76 -19.54 -12.63
C LEU A 310 13.25 -18.10 -12.41
N THR A 311 13.90 -17.50 -13.41
CA THR A 311 14.32 -16.08 -13.34
C THR A 311 13.12 -15.20 -12.96
N PRO A 312 13.20 -14.41 -11.87
CA PRO A 312 12.09 -13.60 -11.39
C PRO A 312 11.49 -12.71 -12.49
N GLY A 313 10.17 -12.75 -12.62
CA GLY A 313 9.40 -11.98 -13.61
C GLY A 313 9.22 -12.67 -14.96
N ALA A 314 9.98 -13.72 -15.30
CA ALA A 314 9.82 -14.42 -16.57
C ALA A 314 10.28 -15.88 -16.49
N TYR A 315 9.36 -16.80 -16.17
CA TYR A 315 9.68 -18.22 -16.12
C TYR A 315 9.56 -18.85 -17.51
N THR A 316 10.55 -19.68 -17.85
CA THR A 316 10.59 -20.38 -19.13
C THR A 316 11.06 -21.82 -18.94
N ALA A 317 10.86 -22.64 -19.96
CA ALA A 317 11.40 -23.97 -20.05
C ALA A 317 11.96 -24.25 -21.44
N LYS A 318 12.91 -25.17 -21.52
CA LYS A 318 13.38 -25.78 -22.77
C LYS A 318 13.15 -27.28 -22.70
N ILE A 319 12.58 -27.84 -23.77
CA ILE A 319 12.24 -29.27 -23.88
C ILE A 319 12.87 -29.77 -25.18
N GLU A 320 14.15 -30.12 -25.11
CA GLU A 320 14.98 -30.40 -26.29
C GLU A 320 15.18 -31.90 -26.46
N LYS A 321 14.70 -32.45 -27.57
CA LYS A 321 14.92 -33.85 -27.93
C LYS A 321 16.35 -34.02 -28.47
N LYS A 322 17.05 -35.07 -28.01
CA LYS A 322 18.36 -35.47 -28.54
C LYS A 322 18.27 -36.21 -29.86
#